data_AF-A0A3D4A7L7-F1
#
_entry.id   AF-A0A3D4A7L7-F1
#
_cell.length_a   1.000
_cell.length_b   1.000
_cell.length_c   1.000
_cell.angle_alpha   90.00
_cell.angle_beta   90.00
_cell.angle_gamma   90.00
#
_symmetry.space_group_name_H-M   'P 1'
#
loop_
_entity.id
_entity.type
_entity.pdbx_description
1 polymer ?
#
loop_
_entity_poly.entity_id
_entity_poly.type
_entity_poly.pdbx_seq_one_letter_code
_entity_poly.pdbx_strand_id
1 'polypeptide(L)'
;MRFVGRTRGEFQPAPNDERSHDIERRLDAIGDEHVSVAQQAADNFRRRENQVHNHTEERNARASLQIAGGNVRCRMERRGHRMKKQTISVALYETHGNPADVLRVETQAWPKPAPDEAVVQMRAAPINPADLNAIEGKYPVRPQLPATPGFEGAGVVVDLGTDVTAITAGALVILPHNLGTWREACAVKASELVAVPPEIEPVHAAMLKINPMTAWRLLHDYVDLKSGDWLIQN
;
A
#
# COMPACT_ATOMS: atom_id res chain seq x y z
N MET A 1 5.60 17.64 19.44
CA MET A 1 7.02 17.48 19.04
C MET A 1 7.73 18.78 19.37
N ARG A 2 8.62 18.82 20.38
CA ARG A 2 9.46 20.00 20.67
C ARG A 2 10.82 19.75 20.01
N PHE A 3 11.14 20.53 18.97
CA PHE A 3 12.48 20.56 18.42
C PHE A 3 13.34 21.45 19.30
N VAL A 4 14.35 20.87 19.94
CA VAL A 4 15.38 21.62 20.67
C VAL A 4 16.66 21.55 19.84
N GLY A 5 16.87 22.54 18.98
CA GLY A 5 18.17 22.76 18.37
C GLY A 5 19.06 23.52 19.35
N ARG A 6 20.22 22.98 19.71
CA ARG A 6 21.30 23.73 20.37
C ARG A 6 22.52 23.75 19.46
N THR A 7 23.04 24.94 19.20
CA THR A 7 24.33 25.15 18.54
C THR A 7 25.49 24.81 19.46
N ARG A 8 26.59 24.33 18.87
CA ARG A 8 27.83 23.80 19.48
C ARG A 8 28.19 24.36 20.87
N GLY A 9 27.98 23.52 21.88
CA GLY A 9 28.74 23.49 23.12
C GLY A 9 29.20 22.04 23.34
N GLU A 10 30.43 21.84 23.80
CA GLU A 10 31.07 20.54 23.98
C GLU A 10 30.16 19.55 24.73
N PHE A 11 29.88 18.40 24.09
CA PHE A 11 29.09 17.34 24.69
C PHE A 11 29.98 16.56 25.66
N GLN A 12 29.78 16.72 26.97
CA GLN A 12 30.25 15.73 27.93
C GLN A 12 29.32 14.51 27.86
N PRO A 13 29.83 13.27 27.72
CA PRO A 13 28.97 12.10 27.74
C PRO A 13 28.22 12.02 29.08
N ALA A 14 26.94 11.69 29.02
CA ALA A 14 26.15 11.45 30.23
C ALA A 14 26.79 10.31 31.05
N PRO A 15 26.83 10.41 32.39
CA PRO A 15 27.36 9.34 33.21
C PRO A 15 26.54 8.06 33.01
N ASN A 16 27.21 6.91 32.90
CA ASN A 16 26.57 5.59 32.88
C ASN A 16 25.74 5.43 34.15
N ASP A 17 24.42 5.67 34.07
CA ASP A 17 23.47 5.45 35.15
C ASP A 17 22.45 4.37 34.74
N GLU A 18 21.92 3.65 35.74
CA GLU A 18 21.01 2.52 35.55
C GLU A 18 19.71 2.90 34.83
N ARG A 19 19.33 4.20 34.80
CA ARG A 19 18.12 4.67 34.11
C ARG A 19 18.26 4.64 32.59
N SER A 20 19.48 4.80 32.07
CA SER A 20 19.74 4.73 30.63
C SER A 20 19.53 3.31 30.09
N HIS A 21 19.94 2.28 30.85
CA HIS A 21 19.70 0.87 30.51
C HIS A 21 18.24 0.39 30.71
N ASP A 22 17.43 1.10 31.50
CA ASP A 22 15.99 0.82 31.64
C ASP A 22 15.21 1.36 30.43
N ILE A 23 15.63 2.50 29.88
CA ILE A 23 15.02 3.08 28.68
C ILE A 23 15.32 2.23 27.44
N GLU A 24 16.59 1.83 27.23
CA GLU A 24 16.96 0.95 26.11
C GLU A 24 16.15 -0.36 26.12
N ARG A 25 16.06 -1.03 27.28
CA ARG A 25 15.29 -2.27 27.42
C ARG A 25 13.79 -2.11 27.16
N ARG A 26 13.22 -0.95 27.50
CA ARG A 26 11.79 -0.66 27.27
C ARG A 26 11.49 -0.28 25.82
N LEU A 27 12.45 0.36 25.14
CA LEU A 27 12.35 0.67 23.71
C LEU A 27 12.50 -0.60 22.85
N ASP A 28 13.42 -1.50 23.21
CA ASP A 28 13.59 -2.80 22.55
C ASP A 28 12.32 -3.65 22.67
N ALA A 29 11.70 -3.69 23.87
CA ALA A 29 10.47 -4.45 24.10
C ALA A 29 9.27 -3.95 23.26
N ILE A 30 9.14 -2.63 23.07
CA ILE A 30 8.07 -2.04 22.22
C ILE A 30 8.35 -2.34 20.74
N GLY A 31 9.61 -2.29 20.32
CA GLY A 31 10.04 -2.67 18.97
C GLY A 31 9.70 -4.12 18.65
N ASP A 32 10.01 -5.04 19.56
CA ASP A 32 9.77 -6.47 19.38
C ASP A 32 8.28 -6.83 19.31
N GLU A 33 7.41 -6.19 20.11
CA GLU A 33 5.96 -6.43 20.05
C GLU A 33 5.34 -5.98 18.73
N HIS A 34 5.70 -4.79 18.23
CA HIS A 34 5.14 -4.26 16.98
C HIS A 34 5.68 -4.99 15.74
N VAL A 35 6.95 -5.39 15.75
CA VAL A 35 7.54 -6.22 14.69
C VAL A 35 6.87 -7.59 14.67
N SER A 36 6.61 -8.19 15.84
CA SER A 36 5.94 -9.50 15.96
C SER A 36 4.53 -9.51 15.34
N VAL A 37 3.71 -8.50 15.61
CA VAL A 37 2.33 -8.41 15.06
C VAL A 37 2.35 -8.22 13.54
N ALA A 38 3.26 -7.40 13.02
CA ALA A 38 3.40 -7.18 11.58
C ALA A 38 3.92 -8.45 10.86
N GLN A 39 4.88 -9.15 11.45
CA GLN A 39 5.42 -10.42 10.92
C GLN A 39 4.32 -11.50 10.87
N GLN A 40 3.51 -11.60 11.93
CA GLN A 40 2.46 -12.60 12.03
C GLN A 40 1.31 -12.34 11.04
N ALA A 41 0.99 -11.07 10.78
CA ALA A 41 0.05 -10.68 9.73
C ALA A 41 0.57 -11.03 8.33
N ALA A 42 1.86 -10.76 8.05
CA ALA A 42 2.50 -11.09 6.77
C ALA A 42 2.58 -12.60 6.52
N ASP A 43 2.90 -13.40 7.54
CA ASP A 43 2.94 -14.86 7.45
C ASP A 43 1.55 -15.47 7.24
N ASN A 44 0.53 -14.93 7.90
CA ASN A 44 -0.86 -15.35 7.69
C ASN A 44 -1.35 -15.02 6.27
N PHE A 45 -0.92 -13.90 5.70
CA PHE A 45 -1.22 -13.53 4.32
C PHE A 45 -0.54 -14.47 3.31
N ARG A 46 0.77 -14.73 3.46
CA ARG A 46 1.50 -15.69 2.61
C ARG A 46 0.90 -17.10 2.65
N ARG A 47 0.45 -17.56 3.81
CA ARG A 47 -0.23 -18.87 3.95
C ARG A 47 -1.53 -18.94 3.14
N ARG A 48 -2.30 -17.84 3.09
CA ARG A 48 -3.54 -17.76 2.32
C ARG A 48 -3.28 -17.64 0.81
N GLU A 49 -2.26 -16.89 0.39
CA GLU A 49 -1.86 -16.84 -1.03
C GLU A 49 -1.44 -18.22 -1.56
N ASN A 50 -0.61 -18.95 -0.79
CA ASN A 50 -0.18 -20.30 -1.18
C ASN A 50 -1.34 -21.30 -1.26
N GLN A 51 -2.37 -21.17 -0.41
CA GLN A 51 -3.58 -22.00 -0.52
C GLN A 51 -4.40 -21.70 -1.79
N VAL A 52 -4.50 -20.42 -2.18
CA VAL A 52 -5.21 -20.02 -3.40
C VAL A 52 -4.43 -20.43 -4.66
N HIS A 53 -3.09 -20.35 -4.62
CA HIS A 53 -2.23 -20.76 -5.74
C HIS A 53 -2.31 -22.28 -5.98
N ASN A 54 -2.22 -23.08 -4.91
CA ASN A 54 -2.33 -24.55 -5.01
C ASN A 54 -3.69 -24.99 -5.57
N HIS A 55 -4.79 -24.31 -5.23
CA HIS A 55 -6.11 -24.64 -5.77
C HIS A 55 -6.29 -24.26 -7.25
N THR A 56 -5.49 -23.31 -7.74
CA THR A 56 -5.52 -22.84 -9.13
C THR A 56 -4.67 -23.73 -10.04
N GLU A 57 -3.54 -24.25 -9.54
CA GLU A 57 -2.70 -25.19 -10.29
C GLU A 57 -3.36 -26.58 -10.45
N GLU A 58 -4.06 -27.08 -9.43
CA GLU A 58 -4.78 -28.37 -9.53
C GLU A 58 -5.92 -28.36 -10.56
N ARG A 59 -6.55 -27.21 -10.83
CA ARG A 59 -7.57 -27.08 -11.89
C ARG A 59 -6.97 -27.02 -13.30
N ASN A 60 -5.75 -26.50 -13.44
CA ASN A 60 -5.10 -26.35 -14.74
C ASN A 60 -4.32 -27.61 -15.18
N ALA A 61 -3.93 -28.49 -14.24
CA ALA A 61 -3.19 -29.72 -14.56
C ALA A 61 -4.04 -30.83 -15.22
N ARG A 62 -5.39 -30.72 -15.24
CA ARG A 62 -6.27 -31.74 -15.85
C ARG A 62 -6.51 -31.58 -17.35
N ALA A 63 -5.99 -30.53 -17.98
CA ALA A 63 -6.25 -30.22 -19.38
C ALA A 63 -5.02 -30.43 -20.29
N SER A 64 -4.41 -31.61 -20.24
CA SER A 64 -3.43 -31.99 -21.26
C SER A 64 -3.29 -33.51 -21.36
N LEU A 65 -3.95 -34.11 -22.35
CA LEU A 65 -3.40 -35.17 -23.22
C LEU A 65 -4.48 -35.62 -24.22
N GLN A 66 -4.32 -35.26 -25.50
CA GLN A 66 -4.59 -36.12 -26.65
C GLN A 66 -4.20 -35.36 -27.94
N ILE A 67 -3.09 -35.77 -28.55
CA ILE A 67 -2.72 -35.38 -29.91
C ILE A 67 -2.95 -36.61 -30.78
N ALA A 68 -3.83 -36.49 -31.78
CA ALA A 68 -3.86 -37.39 -32.91
C ALA A 68 -4.17 -36.59 -34.19
N GLY A 69 -3.17 -36.53 -35.08
CA GLY A 69 -3.35 -36.56 -36.54
C GLY A 69 -3.72 -35.26 -37.28
N GLY A 70 -2.71 -34.70 -37.97
CA GLY A 70 -2.84 -34.37 -39.40
C GLY A 70 -3.28 -32.95 -39.81
N ASN A 71 -2.38 -32.31 -40.56
CA ASN A 71 -2.53 -31.13 -41.42
C ASN A 71 -2.54 -29.73 -40.78
N VAL A 72 -1.38 -29.08 -40.89
CA VAL A 72 -1.13 -27.68 -40.56
C VAL A 72 -1.70 -26.78 -41.67
N ARG A 73 -2.80 -26.07 -41.39
CA ARG A 73 -3.12 -24.80 -42.02
C ARG A 73 -2.81 -23.69 -41.02
N CYS A 74 -1.93 -22.76 -41.39
CA CYS A 74 -1.62 -21.60 -40.58
C CYS A 74 -2.84 -20.67 -40.52
N ARG A 75 -3.61 -20.78 -39.43
CA ARG A 75 -4.57 -19.78 -39.01
C ARG A 75 -3.88 -19.00 -37.89
N MET A 76 -3.62 -17.70 -38.08
CA MET A 76 -3.22 -16.82 -36.99
C MET A 76 -4.38 -16.76 -35.99
N GLU A 77 -4.36 -17.63 -34.98
CA GLU A 77 -5.24 -17.53 -33.84
C GLU A 77 -4.76 -16.36 -32.96
N ARG A 78 -5.63 -15.35 -32.84
CA ARG A 78 -5.45 -14.23 -31.92
C ARG A 78 -5.28 -14.82 -30.52
N ARG A 79 -4.07 -14.71 -29.95
CA ARG A 79 -3.76 -15.18 -28.60
C ARG A 79 -4.79 -14.61 -27.61
N GLY A 80 -5.21 -15.49 -26.70
CA GLY A 80 -6.40 -15.42 -25.85
C GLY A 80 -6.82 -14.04 -25.34
N HIS A 81 -8.10 -13.73 -25.52
CA HIS A 81 -8.81 -12.79 -24.66
C HIS A 81 -8.72 -13.28 -23.22
N ARG A 82 -7.80 -12.73 -22.43
CA ARG A 82 -7.82 -12.89 -20.97
C ARG A 82 -9.14 -12.30 -20.49
N MET A 83 -10.04 -13.14 -19.96
CA MET A 83 -11.35 -12.73 -19.46
C MET A 83 -11.20 -11.51 -18.54
N LYS A 84 -11.84 -10.39 -18.88
CA LYS A 84 -11.83 -9.18 -18.03
C LYS A 84 -12.45 -9.54 -16.69
N LYS A 85 -11.70 -9.35 -15.59
CA LYS A 85 -12.19 -9.56 -14.22
C LYS A 85 -13.41 -8.66 -14.02
N GLN A 86 -14.55 -9.24 -13.66
CA GLN A 86 -15.83 -8.52 -13.52
C GLN A 86 -16.06 -7.99 -12.10
N THR A 87 -15.29 -8.49 -11.14
CA THR A 87 -15.41 -8.14 -9.73
C THR A 87 -14.04 -7.90 -9.11
N ILE A 88 -14.05 -7.20 -7.97
CA ILE A 88 -12.88 -6.93 -7.15
C ILE A 88 -13.14 -7.33 -5.69
N SER A 89 -12.08 -7.75 -5.00
CA SER A 89 -12.07 -7.84 -3.54
C SER A 89 -11.73 -6.50 -2.92
N VAL A 90 -12.47 -6.14 -1.87
CA VAL A 90 -12.36 -4.86 -1.16
C VAL A 90 -12.37 -5.14 0.34
N ALA A 91 -11.40 -4.63 1.10
CA ALA A 91 -11.47 -4.64 2.55
C ALA A 91 -12.43 -3.54 3.03
N LEU A 92 -13.29 -3.85 4.01
CA LEU A 92 -14.28 -2.96 4.58
C LEU A 92 -14.40 -3.12 6.09
N TYR A 93 -14.81 -2.04 6.76
CA TYR A 93 -15.25 -2.03 8.15
C TYR A 93 -16.48 -1.11 8.29
N GLU A 94 -17.48 -1.58 9.05
CA GLU A 94 -18.74 -0.86 9.32
C GLU A 94 -18.76 -0.17 10.69
N THR A 95 -17.91 -0.62 11.60
CA THR A 95 -17.77 -0.10 12.95
C THR A 95 -16.28 0.02 13.27
N HIS A 96 -15.95 0.96 14.15
CA HIS A 96 -14.60 1.07 14.66
C HIS A 96 -14.31 -0.03 15.68
N GLY A 97 -13.07 -0.52 15.70
CA GLY A 97 -12.64 -1.55 16.66
C GLY A 97 -11.27 -2.11 16.32
N ASN A 98 -10.91 -3.21 17.00
CA ASN A 98 -9.69 -3.95 16.68
C ASN A 98 -9.75 -4.41 15.21
N PRO A 99 -8.75 -4.06 14.37
CA PRO A 99 -8.76 -4.41 12.94
C PRO A 99 -8.98 -5.90 12.66
N ALA A 100 -8.50 -6.78 13.53
CA ALA A 100 -8.69 -8.23 13.38
C ALA A 100 -10.16 -8.68 13.51
N ASP A 101 -10.96 -7.90 14.24
CA ASP A 101 -12.36 -8.24 14.56
C ASP A 101 -13.35 -7.55 13.61
N VAL A 102 -13.02 -6.35 13.12
CA VAL A 102 -13.95 -5.50 12.35
C VAL A 102 -13.73 -5.52 10.83
N LEU A 103 -12.54 -5.90 10.36
CA LEU A 103 -12.26 -5.97 8.92
C LEU A 103 -12.83 -7.23 8.30
N ARG A 104 -13.48 -7.05 7.14
CA ARG A 104 -13.91 -8.13 6.27
C ARG A 104 -13.59 -7.82 4.82
N VAL A 105 -13.55 -8.86 4.00
CA VAL A 105 -13.37 -8.74 2.55
C VAL A 105 -14.72 -8.95 1.88
N GLU A 106 -15.12 -7.98 1.07
CA GLU A 106 -16.32 -8.09 0.22
C GLU A 106 -15.94 -8.14 -1.25
N THR A 107 -16.84 -8.73 -2.05
CA THR A 107 -16.73 -8.72 -3.50
C THR A 107 -17.61 -7.59 -4.05
N GLN A 108 -17.01 -6.69 -4.82
CA GLN A 108 -17.71 -5.59 -5.49
C GLN A 108 -17.55 -5.70 -7.01
N ALA A 109 -18.38 -4.97 -7.77
CA ALA A 109 -18.23 -4.89 -9.21
C ALA A 109 -16.92 -4.17 -9.58
N TRP A 110 -16.34 -4.54 -10.72
CA TRP A 110 -15.22 -3.79 -11.28
C TRP A 110 -15.62 -2.33 -11.54
N PRO A 111 -14.81 -1.34 -11.12
CA PRO A 111 -15.16 0.07 -11.25
C PRO A 111 -15.16 0.51 -12.72
N LYS A 112 -16.07 1.43 -13.06
CA LYS A 112 -16.11 2.10 -14.38
C LYS A 112 -15.70 3.55 -14.19
N PRO A 113 -14.78 4.09 -15.01
CA PRO A 113 -14.37 5.48 -14.85
C PRO A 113 -15.49 6.43 -15.31
N ALA A 114 -15.70 7.51 -14.57
CA ALA A 114 -16.35 8.71 -15.12
C ALA A 114 -15.45 9.38 -16.19
N PRO A 115 -15.94 10.36 -16.97
CA PRO A 115 -15.16 11.00 -18.02
C PRO A 115 -13.79 11.56 -17.59
N ASP A 116 -13.68 12.08 -16.36
CA ASP A 116 -12.47 12.67 -15.78
C ASP A 116 -11.68 11.71 -14.87
N GLU A 117 -12.07 10.43 -14.82
CA GLU A 117 -11.46 9.43 -13.96
C GLU A 117 -10.61 8.41 -14.72
N ALA A 118 -9.70 7.77 -14.01
CA ALA A 118 -8.97 6.60 -14.45
C ALA A 118 -9.25 5.44 -13.51
N VAL A 119 -9.34 4.22 -14.05
CA VAL A 119 -9.35 3.00 -13.24
C VAL A 119 -7.92 2.59 -12.98
N VAL A 120 -7.57 2.51 -11.70
CA VAL A 120 -6.27 2.04 -11.23
C VAL A 120 -6.42 0.64 -10.67
N GLN A 121 -5.70 -0.33 -11.25
CA GLN A 121 -5.54 -1.66 -10.66
C GLN A 121 -4.41 -1.61 -9.64
N MET A 122 -4.72 -1.86 -8.37
CA MET A 122 -3.76 -1.81 -7.28
C MET A 122 -2.67 -2.88 -7.47
N ARG A 123 -1.42 -2.50 -7.17
CA ARG A 123 -0.26 -3.39 -7.16
C ARG A 123 0.26 -3.61 -5.76
N ALA A 124 0.29 -2.55 -4.95
CA ALA A 124 0.67 -2.61 -3.55
C ALA A 124 -0.01 -1.49 -2.77
N ALA A 125 -0.36 -1.78 -1.52
CA ALA A 125 -0.82 -0.82 -0.53
C ALA A 125 -0.19 -1.22 0.81
N PRO A 126 0.66 -0.38 1.43
CA PRO A 126 1.23 -0.71 2.72
C PRO A 126 0.18 -0.61 3.83
N ILE A 127 0.52 -1.21 4.97
CA ILE A 127 -0.22 -1.08 6.22
C ILE A 127 0.62 -0.20 7.14
N ASN A 128 0.21 1.05 7.33
CA ASN A 128 0.84 2.00 8.23
C ASN A 128 0.08 2.03 9.58
N PRO A 129 0.74 2.44 10.69
CA PRO A 129 0.05 2.63 11.97
C PRO A 129 -1.16 3.57 11.90
N ALA A 130 -1.12 4.58 11.03
CA ALA A 130 -2.23 5.51 10.81
C ALA A 130 -3.49 4.79 10.25
N ASP A 131 -3.32 3.80 9.37
CA ASP A 131 -4.42 3.02 8.81
C ASP A 131 -5.14 2.24 9.92
N LEU A 132 -4.36 1.59 10.80
CA LEU A 132 -4.89 0.84 11.95
C LEU A 132 -5.60 1.76 12.94
N ASN A 133 -4.99 2.90 13.28
CA ASN A 133 -5.61 3.91 14.13
C ASN A 133 -6.94 4.43 13.55
N ALA A 134 -7.06 4.53 12.22
CA ALA A 134 -8.29 4.96 11.56
C ALA A 134 -9.40 3.91 11.68
N ILE A 135 -9.05 2.62 11.53
CA ILE A 135 -9.98 1.50 11.75
C ILE A 135 -10.43 1.47 13.22
N GLU A 136 -9.52 1.66 14.16
CA GLU A 136 -9.82 1.70 15.60
C GLU A 136 -10.61 2.95 16.04
N GLY A 137 -10.79 3.95 15.16
CA GLY A 137 -11.48 5.20 15.48
C GLY A 137 -10.65 6.19 16.32
N LYS A 138 -9.34 5.92 16.46
CA LYS A 138 -8.38 6.75 17.20
C LYS A 138 -7.73 7.83 16.32
N TYR A 139 -7.79 7.69 15.00
CA TYR A 139 -7.23 8.70 14.08
C TYR A 139 -8.11 9.96 14.03
N PRO A 140 -7.52 11.18 13.97
CA PRO A 140 -8.30 12.43 13.98
C PRO A 140 -9.25 12.59 12.79
N VAL A 141 -8.81 12.14 11.61
CA VAL A 141 -9.65 12.13 10.41
C VAL A 141 -10.42 10.81 10.37
N ARG A 142 -11.76 10.90 10.37
CA ARG A 142 -12.64 9.74 10.36
C ARG A 142 -13.42 9.68 9.05
N PRO A 143 -13.21 8.64 8.23
CA PRO A 143 -14.06 8.42 7.07
C PRO A 143 -15.49 8.06 7.53
N GLN A 144 -16.47 8.34 6.68
CA GLN A 144 -17.84 7.86 6.90
C GLN A 144 -17.87 6.35 6.76
N LEU A 145 -18.55 5.66 7.68
CA LEU A 145 -18.72 4.21 7.65
C LEU A 145 -19.95 3.82 6.79
N PRO A 146 -19.91 2.67 6.09
CA PRO A 146 -18.79 1.74 5.95
C PRO A 146 -17.63 2.35 5.14
N ALA A 147 -16.40 2.00 5.51
CA ALA A 147 -15.20 2.54 4.89
C ALA A 147 -14.24 1.44 4.41
N THR A 148 -13.49 1.76 3.34
CA THR A 148 -12.34 0.98 2.89
C THR A 148 -11.07 1.59 3.49
N PRO A 149 -10.24 0.82 4.21
CA PRO A 149 -8.99 1.32 4.79
C PRO A 149 -7.88 1.50 3.75
N GLY A 150 -6.79 2.15 4.16
CA GLY A 150 -5.57 2.34 3.36
C GLY A 150 -5.40 3.78 2.88
N PHE A 151 -4.35 4.43 3.38
CA PHE A 151 -4.05 5.84 3.13
C PHE A 151 -3.18 6.06 1.90
N GLU A 152 -2.39 5.06 1.53
CA GLU A 152 -1.51 5.10 0.36
C GLU A 152 -1.41 3.77 -0.36
N GLY A 153 -0.87 3.83 -1.57
CA GLY A 153 -0.70 2.69 -2.43
C GLY A 153 -0.29 3.13 -3.83
N ALA A 154 0.12 2.15 -4.61
CA ALA A 154 0.44 2.33 -6.01
C ALA A 154 -0.27 1.27 -6.86
N GLY A 155 -0.59 1.66 -8.08
CA GLY A 155 -1.27 0.80 -9.03
C GLY A 155 -1.00 1.21 -10.46
N VAL A 156 -1.48 0.39 -11.39
CA VAL A 156 -1.34 0.63 -12.82
C VAL A 156 -2.68 1.09 -13.38
N VAL A 157 -2.66 2.13 -14.21
CA VAL A 157 -3.84 2.58 -14.93
C VAL A 157 -4.26 1.54 -15.96
N VAL A 158 -5.51 1.09 -15.92
CA VAL A 158 -6.03 0.00 -16.77
C VAL A 158 -7.24 0.41 -17.60
N ASP A 159 -7.90 1.52 -17.26
CA ASP A 159 -8.99 2.11 -18.04
C ASP A 159 -9.00 3.63 -17.83
N LEU A 160 -9.52 4.37 -18.81
CA LEU A 160 -9.52 5.83 -18.82
C LEU A 160 -10.91 6.35 -19.21
N GLY A 161 -11.35 7.39 -18.52
CA GLY A 161 -12.47 8.23 -18.96
C GLY A 161 -12.13 8.98 -20.25
N THR A 162 -13.17 9.42 -20.96
CA THR A 162 -13.04 10.04 -22.28
C THR A 162 -12.28 11.36 -22.27
N ASP A 163 -12.23 12.04 -21.13
CA ASP A 163 -11.68 13.39 -20.99
C ASP A 163 -10.26 13.36 -20.40
N VAL A 164 -9.75 12.17 -20.05
CA VAL A 164 -8.42 11.99 -19.49
C VAL A 164 -7.36 12.01 -20.58
N THR A 165 -6.49 13.01 -20.55
CA THR A 165 -5.42 13.21 -21.55
C THR A 165 -4.01 13.21 -20.97
N ALA A 166 -3.85 13.48 -19.67
CA ALA A 166 -2.55 13.68 -19.03
C ALA A 166 -1.86 12.38 -18.56
N ILE A 167 -2.60 11.28 -18.47
CA ILE A 167 -2.12 9.97 -18.01
C ILE A 167 -2.54 8.91 -19.01
N THR A 168 -1.66 7.95 -19.26
CA THR A 168 -1.88 6.86 -20.21
C THR A 168 -2.17 5.54 -19.50
N ALA A 169 -2.96 4.68 -20.13
CA ALA A 169 -3.07 3.28 -19.69
C ALA A 169 -1.69 2.61 -19.65
N GLY A 170 -1.46 1.78 -18.63
CA GLY A 170 -0.16 1.17 -18.33
C GLY A 170 0.74 2.01 -17.42
N ALA A 171 0.43 3.29 -17.17
CA ALA A 171 1.22 4.11 -16.25
C ALA A 171 1.13 3.58 -14.81
N LEU A 172 2.28 3.49 -14.14
CA LEU A 172 2.36 3.31 -12.69
C LEU A 172 2.05 4.64 -12.02
N VAL A 173 1.12 4.64 -11.07
CA VAL A 173 0.67 5.85 -10.36
C VAL A 173 0.61 5.61 -8.86
N ILE A 174 0.87 6.66 -8.09
CA ILE A 174 0.48 6.73 -6.67
C ILE A 174 -0.87 7.43 -6.55
N LEU A 175 -1.67 6.97 -5.58
CA LEU A 175 -3.05 7.41 -5.39
C LEU A 175 -3.17 8.57 -4.39
N PRO A 176 -4.31 9.28 -4.34
CA PRO A 176 -4.60 10.30 -3.32
C PRO A 176 -4.50 9.77 -1.89
N HIS A 177 -4.29 10.68 -0.93
CA HIS A 177 -4.26 10.33 0.50
C HIS A 177 -5.67 9.95 0.98
N ASN A 178 -5.77 8.87 1.76
CA ASN A 178 -6.98 8.45 2.48
C ASN A 178 -8.15 8.12 1.54
N LEU A 179 -7.82 7.65 0.33
CA LEU A 179 -8.79 7.17 -0.65
C LEU A 179 -9.43 5.83 -0.23
N GLY A 180 -8.72 5.03 0.57
CA GLY A 180 -9.03 3.62 0.86
C GLY A 180 -8.38 2.71 -0.17
N THR A 181 -7.12 2.35 0.00
CA THR A 181 -6.33 1.63 -1.01
C THR A 181 -6.33 0.12 -0.85
N TRP A 182 -6.91 -0.44 0.22
CA TRP A 182 -6.97 -1.88 0.46
C TRP A 182 -8.10 -2.55 -0.34
N ARG A 183 -7.93 -2.54 -1.66
CA ARG A 183 -8.83 -3.10 -2.68
C ARG A 183 -8.06 -3.42 -3.95
N GLU A 184 -8.63 -4.21 -4.84
CA GLU A 184 -7.91 -4.61 -6.06
C GLU A 184 -7.94 -3.56 -7.19
N ALA A 185 -8.97 -2.70 -7.23
CA ALA A 185 -9.03 -1.59 -8.16
C ALA A 185 -9.94 -0.46 -7.65
N CYS A 186 -9.75 0.75 -8.16
CA CYS A 186 -10.63 1.89 -7.91
C CYS A 186 -10.66 2.86 -9.10
N ALA A 187 -11.77 3.58 -9.27
CA ALA A 187 -11.83 4.75 -10.14
C ALA A 187 -11.45 5.99 -9.34
N VAL A 188 -10.59 6.83 -9.91
CA VAL A 188 -10.02 8.02 -9.25
C VAL A 188 -9.89 9.12 -10.29
N LYS A 189 -10.15 10.37 -9.89
CA LYS A 189 -9.90 11.53 -10.76
C LYS A 189 -8.47 11.52 -11.26
N ALA A 190 -8.30 11.60 -12.58
CA ALA A 190 -6.97 11.53 -13.18
C ALA A 190 -6.05 12.67 -12.72
N SER A 191 -6.62 13.83 -12.36
CA SER A 191 -5.89 14.98 -11.83
C SER A 191 -5.29 14.77 -10.44
N GLU A 192 -5.74 13.76 -9.70
CA GLU A 192 -5.24 13.47 -8.35
C GLU A 192 -4.21 12.32 -8.33
N LEU A 193 -3.97 11.70 -9.48
CA LEU A 193 -2.95 10.67 -9.66
C LEU A 193 -1.61 11.32 -9.97
N VAL A 194 -0.54 10.75 -9.40
CA VAL A 194 0.82 11.15 -9.74
C VAL A 194 1.50 9.99 -10.42
N ALA A 195 1.91 10.20 -11.67
CA ALA A 195 2.67 9.21 -12.44
C ALA A 195 4.06 9.02 -11.83
N VAL A 196 4.47 7.76 -11.73
CA VAL A 196 5.75 7.35 -11.20
C VAL A 196 6.63 6.88 -12.36
N PRO A 197 7.93 7.22 -12.39
CA PRO A 197 8.86 6.71 -13.39
C PRO A 197 8.80 5.16 -13.49
N PRO A 198 8.83 4.59 -14.71
CA PRO A 198 8.65 3.16 -14.93
C PRO A 198 9.76 2.29 -14.32
N GLU A 199 10.89 2.88 -13.94
CA GLU A 199 12.02 2.21 -13.29
C GLU A 199 11.75 1.91 -11.80
N ILE A 200 10.73 2.54 -11.20
CA ILE A 200 10.39 2.32 -9.80
C ILE A 200 9.45 1.12 -9.69
N GLU A 201 9.88 0.12 -8.93
CA GLU A 201 9.04 -1.04 -8.61
C GLU A 201 7.76 -0.63 -7.88
N PRO A 202 6.59 -1.23 -8.18
CA PRO A 202 5.32 -0.83 -7.60
C PRO A 202 5.28 -0.85 -6.07
N VAL A 203 6.01 -1.77 -5.43
CA VAL A 203 6.07 -1.84 -3.96
C VAL A 203 6.79 -0.63 -3.37
N HIS A 204 7.85 -0.14 -4.02
CA HIS A 204 8.55 1.08 -3.60
C HIS A 204 7.68 2.31 -3.84
N ALA A 205 7.02 2.39 -5.01
CA ALA A 205 6.09 3.47 -5.33
C ALA A 205 4.98 3.60 -4.27
N ALA A 206 4.45 2.48 -3.80
CA ALA A 206 3.36 2.44 -2.82
C ALA A 206 3.72 3.03 -1.45
N MET A 207 5.01 3.21 -1.14
CA MET A 207 5.52 3.73 0.13
C MET A 207 6.05 5.16 0.03
N LEU A 208 5.94 5.83 -1.13
CA LEU A 208 6.54 7.15 -1.35
C LEU A 208 5.78 8.31 -0.66
N LYS A 209 4.48 8.15 -0.40
CA LYS A 209 3.60 9.29 -0.13
C LYS A 209 3.49 9.64 1.35
N ILE A 210 3.56 8.67 2.26
CA ILE A 210 3.42 8.92 3.69
C ILE A 210 4.78 9.07 4.36
N ASN A 211 5.57 8.01 4.47
CA ASN A 211 6.77 8.04 5.31
C ASN A 211 7.87 8.98 4.75
N PRO A 212 8.28 8.90 3.47
CA PRO A 212 9.32 9.76 2.91
C PRO A 212 8.90 11.23 2.85
N MET A 213 7.66 11.52 2.47
CA MET A 213 7.15 12.90 2.46
C MET A 213 7.08 13.48 3.86
N THR A 214 6.67 12.71 4.87
CA THR A 214 6.68 13.16 6.26
C THR A 214 8.10 13.50 6.71
N ALA A 215 9.06 12.60 6.48
CA ALA A 215 10.47 12.85 6.79
C ALA A 215 11.00 14.10 6.06
N TRP A 216 10.72 14.23 4.76
CA TRP A 216 11.13 15.38 3.96
C TRP A 216 10.59 16.69 4.52
N ARG A 217 9.28 16.75 4.85
CA ARG A 217 8.68 17.95 5.44
C ARG A 217 9.29 18.29 6.79
N LEU A 218 9.53 17.30 7.65
CA LEU A 218 10.20 17.53 8.95
C LEU A 218 11.61 18.11 8.79
N LEU A 219 12.35 17.66 7.78
CA LEU A 219 13.73 18.10 7.52
C LEU A 219 13.83 19.47 6.81
N HIS A 220 12.84 19.85 6.01
CA HIS A 220 12.94 21.01 5.12
C HIS A 220 12.00 22.17 5.48
N ASP A 221 10.89 21.94 6.19
CA ASP A 221 9.87 22.98 6.38
C ASP A 221 9.92 23.63 7.78
N TYR A 222 10.61 23.02 8.74
CA TYR A 222 10.59 23.48 10.14
C TYR A 222 11.91 24.12 10.60
N VAL A 223 13.05 23.60 10.12
CA VAL A 223 14.39 24.09 10.49
C VAL A 223 15.28 24.05 9.25
N ASP A 224 16.10 25.08 9.07
CA ASP A 224 17.08 25.14 7.99
C ASP A 224 18.36 24.36 8.38
N LEU A 225 18.30 23.02 8.26
CA LEU A 225 19.41 22.13 8.57
C LEU A 225 20.58 22.30 7.58
N LYS A 226 21.79 22.42 8.11
CA LYS A 226 23.05 22.52 7.35
C LYS A 226 23.88 21.25 7.49
N SER A 227 24.82 21.09 6.57
CA SER A 227 25.82 20.01 6.67
C SER A 227 26.59 20.14 7.99
N GLY A 228 26.64 19.05 8.75
CA GLY A 228 27.26 19.00 10.08
C GLY A 228 26.32 19.29 11.25
N ASP A 229 25.05 19.61 10.99
CA ASP A 229 24.02 19.68 12.02
C ASP A 229 23.59 18.29 12.48
N TRP A 230 23.07 18.21 13.70
CA TRP A 230 22.60 16.97 14.33
C TRP A 230 21.09 16.97 14.42
N LEU A 231 20.48 15.85 14.07
CA LEU A 231 19.07 15.56 14.24
C LEU A 231 18.92 14.40 15.24
N ILE A 232 17.96 14.50 16.15
CA ILE A 232 17.52 13.39 16.99
C ILE A 232 16.09 13.02 16.62
N GLN A 233 15.83 11.73 16.45
CA GLN A 233 14.50 11.16 16.26
C GLN A 233 14.32 10.10 17.36
N ASN A 234 13.21 10.19 18.09
CA ASN A 234 12.82 9.26 19.14
C ASN A 234 11.52 8.56 18.76
#